data_AF-A0AAV4BPT6-F1
#
_entry.id   AF-A0AAV4BPT6-F1
#
_cell.length_a   1.000
_cell.length_b   1.000
_cell.length_c   1.000
_cell.angle_alpha   90.00
_cell.angle_beta   90.00
_cell.angle_gamma   90.00
#
_symmetry.space_group_name_H-M   'P 1'
#
loop_
_entity.id
_entity.type
_entity.pdbx_description
1 polymer ?
#
loop_
_entity_poly.entity_id
_entity_poly.type
_entity_poly.pdbx_seq_one_letter_code
_entity_poly.pdbx_strand_id
1 'polypeptide(L)'
;AEQSISCSHERSTKLFTASIRHSLSQHGSQCFFRAVPCPSYESFLRGECLNCLPNICPIMGLEAQSSMSRGVHFLNTTSTPDFCGL
;
A
#
# COMPACT_ATOMS: atom_id res chain seq x y z
N ALA A 1 2.90 -22.43 -19.13
CA ALA A 1 2.37 -22.19 -17.77
C ALA A 1 2.93 -20.87 -17.26
N GLU A 2 2.29 -19.73 -17.59
CA GLU A 2 2.82 -18.38 -17.26
C GLU A 2 1.71 -17.34 -16.94
N GLN A 3 0.46 -17.78 -16.75
CA GLN A 3 -0.66 -16.86 -16.55
C GLN A 3 -0.78 -16.34 -15.10
N SER A 4 -0.30 -17.09 -14.11
CA SER A 4 -0.38 -16.71 -12.68
C SER A 4 0.69 -15.71 -12.24
N ILE A 5 1.88 -15.74 -12.85
CA ILE A 5 2.99 -14.83 -12.54
C ILE A 5 2.74 -13.46 -13.16
N SER A 6 2.17 -13.40 -14.36
CA SER A 6 1.89 -12.15 -15.07
C SER A 6 0.92 -11.25 -14.30
N CYS A 7 -0.19 -11.79 -13.77
CA CYS A 7 -1.18 -11.00 -13.03
C CYS A 7 -0.61 -10.40 -11.73
N SER A 8 0.13 -11.20 -10.95
CA SER A 8 0.71 -10.73 -9.67
C SER A 8 1.86 -9.76 -9.87
N HIS A 9 2.70 -9.99 -10.89
CA HIS A 9 3.79 -9.08 -11.25
C HIS A 9 3.27 -7.75 -11.78
N GLU A 10 2.31 -7.77 -12.71
CA GLU A 10 1.66 -6.59 -13.29
C GLU A 10 0.93 -5.75 -12.22
N ARG A 11 0.48 -6.39 -11.14
CA ARG A 11 -0.19 -5.72 -10.02
C ARG A 11 0.66 -4.61 -9.41
N SER A 12 1.99 -4.74 -9.41
CA SER A 12 2.90 -3.70 -8.91
C SER A 12 2.75 -2.37 -9.68
N THR A 13 2.76 -2.43 -11.02
CA THR A 13 2.56 -1.27 -11.91
C THR A 13 1.17 -0.67 -11.75
N LYS A 14 0.15 -1.51 -11.60
CA LYS A 14 -1.24 -1.08 -11.37
C LYS A 14 -1.40 -0.33 -10.04
N LEU A 15 -0.79 -0.83 -8.96
CA LEU A 15 -0.77 -0.18 -7.66
C LEU A 15 -0.02 1.16 -7.69
N PHE A 16 1.14 1.22 -8.35
CA PHE A 16 1.88 2.47 -8.49
C PHE A 16 1.09 3.51 -9.27
N THR A 17 0.45 3.13 -10.37
CA THR A 17 -0.41 4.03 -11.16
C THR A 17 -1.61 4.53 -10.36
N ALA A 18 -2.24 3.66 -9.55
CA ALA A 18 -3.32 4.05 -8.66
C ALA A 18 -2.84 5.06 -7.59
N SER A 19 -1.62 4.89 -7.05
CA SER A 19 -1.05 5.83 -6.08
C SER A 19 -0.94 7.26 -6.65
N ILE A 20 -0.53 7.40 -7.92
CA ILE A 20 -0.46 8.70 -8.60
C ILE A 20 -1.85 9.33 -8.70
N ARG A 21 -2.86 8.55 -9.10
CA ARG A 21 -4.25 9.05 -9.22
C ARG A 21 -4.79 9.54 -7.88
N HIS A 22 -4.55 8.79 -6.81
CA HIS A 22 -4.98 9.16 -5.47
C HIS A 22 -4.29 10.42 -4.97
N SER A 23 -2.98 10.58 -5.17
CA SER A 23 -2.24 11.80 -4.81
C SER A 23 -2.67 13.04 -5.59
N LEU A 24 -3.22 12.88 -6.80
CA LEU A 24 -3.75 13.97 -7.62
C LEU A 24 -5.24 14.29 -7.34
N SER A 25 -5.96 13.39 -6.68
CA SER A 25 -7.39 13.55 -6.43
C SER A 25 -7.65 14.62 -5.35
N GLN A 26 -8.12 15.79 -5.77
CA GLN A 26 -8.47 16.93 -4.90
C GLN A 26 -9.96 16.91 -4.47
N HIS A 27 -10.74 15.93 -4.93
CA HIS A 27 -12.22 16.00 -4.89
C HIS A 27 -12.93 14.67 -4.56
N GLY A 28 -12.23 13.72 -3.94
CA GLY A 28 -12.78 12.43 -3.48
C GLY A 28 -12.15 11.99 -2.16
N SER A 29 -12.69 10.94 -1.53
CA SER A 29 -12.10 10.33 -0.33
C SER A 29 -10.65 9.94 -0.62
N GLN A 30 -9.69 10.67 -0.04
CA GLN A 30 -8.27 10.44 -0.27
C GLN A 30 -7.89 9.03 0.19
N CYS A 31 -7.61 8.15 -0.77
CA CYS A 31 -7.14 6.80 -0.47
C CYS A 31 -5.62 6.79 -0.38
N PHE A 32 -5.10 6.89 0.83
CA PHE A 32 -3.68 6.71 1.05
C PHE A 32 -3.38 5.23 1.25
N PHE A 33 -2.52 4.66 0.39
CA PHE A 33 -1.99 3.30 0.57
C PHE A 33 -1.00 3.24 1.74
N ARG A 34 -1.50 3.54 2.95
CA ARG A 34 -0.74 3.59 4.18
C ARG A 34 -0.28 2.19 4.54
N ALA A 35 1.03 2.01 4.59
CA ALA A 35 1.65 0.76 4.98
C ALA A 35 2.13 0.82 6.43
N VAL A 36 2.02 -0.30 7.14
CA VAL A 36 2.46 -0.43 8.54
C VAL A 36 3.75 -1.24 8.61
N PRO A 37 4.77 -0.81 9.37
CA PRO A 37 5.92 -1.65 9.63
C PRO A 37 5.50 -2.82 10.52
N CYS A 38 5.89 -4.02 10.14
CA CYS A 38 5.57 -5.23 10.89
C CYS A 38 6.71 -6.25 10.70
N PRO A 39 7.04 -7.08 11.70
CA PRO A 39 8.13 -8.05 11.58
C PRO A 39 7.81 -9.16 10.58
N SER A 40 6.53 -9.51 10.38
CA SER A 40 6.10 -10.51 9.41
C SER A 40 4.67 -10.25 8.92
N TYR A 41 4.30 -10.91 7.83
CA TYR A 41 2.95 -10.83 7.28
C TYR A 41 1.93 -11.49 8.22
N GLU A 42 2.30 -12.55 8.93
CA GLU A 42 1.44 -13.24 9.89
C GLU A 42 1.11 -12.34 11.09
N SER A 43 2.10 -11.62 11.63
CA SER A 43 1.86 -10.61 12.68
C SER A 43 0.96 -9.48 12.20
N PHE A 44 1.10 -9.09 10.92
CA PHE A 44 0.21 -8.10 10.31
C PHE A 44 -1.24 -8.63 10.23
N LEU A 45 -1.44 -9.87 9.78
CA LEU A 45 -2.76 -10.50 9.71
C LEU A 45 -3.41 -10.68 11.09
N ARG A 46 -2.62 -10.90 12.15
CA ARG A 46 -3.11 -10.97 13.53
C ARG A 46 -3.42 -9.59 14.15
N GLY A 47 -3.16 -8.50 13.43
CA GLY A 47 -3.40 -7.14 13.93
C GLY A 47 -2.42 -6.73 15.03
N GLU A 48 -1.19 -7.26 15.04
CA GLU A 48 -0.18 -6.94 16.06
C GLU A 48 0.54 -5.60 15.78
N CYS A 49 0.32 -5.02 14.60
CA CYS A 49 1.07 -3.88 14.07
C CYS A 49 0.18 -2.65 13.79
N LEU A 50 -0.69 -2.29 14.75
CA LEU A 50 -1.67 -1.20 14.60
C LEU A 50 -1.10 0.20 14.89
N ASN A 51 0.13 0.30 15.37
CA ASN A 51 0.72 1.57 15.79
C ASN A 51 1.25 2.36 14.58
N CYS A 52 0.44 3.29 14.11
CA CYS A 52 0.73 4.05 12.90
C CYS A 52 0.90 5.54 13.19
N LEU A 53 2.11 5.92 13.61
CA LEU A 53 2.47 7.34 13.78
C LEU A 53 2.82 7.98 12.42
N PRO A 54 2.60 9.30 12.24
CA PRO A 54 2.73 9.99 10.94
C PRO A 54 4.07 9.78 10.21
N ASN A 55 5.17 9.62 10.95
CA ASN A 55 6.51 9.43 10.36
C ASN A 55 6.92 7.96 10.22
N ILE A 56 6.16 7.03 10.80
CA ILE A 56 6.52 5.61 10.92
C ILE A 56 5.85 4.78 9.82
N CYS A 57 4.63 5.15 9.43
CA CYS A 57 3.89 4.49 8.35
C CYS A 57 4.06 5.23 7.03
N PRO A 58 4.85 4.69 6.10
CA PRO A 58 4.98 5.27 4.77
C PRO A 58 3.67 5.11 3.97
N ILE A 59 3.49 5.98 2.99
CA ILE A 59 2.47 5.83 1.96
C ILE A 59 3.12 5.08 0.79
N MET A 60 2.58 3.92 0.41
CA MET A 60 3.10 3.16 -0.72
C MET A 60 2.83 3.89 -2.04
N GLY A 61 3.81 3.87 -2.95
CA GLY A 61 3.72 4.49 -4.27
C GLY A 61 4.43 5.83 -4.36
N LEU A 62 3.82 6.80 -5.06
CA LEU A 62 4.44 8.10 -5.37
C LEU A 62 4.93 8.86 -4.12
N GLU A 63 4.19 8.78 -3.02
CA GLU A 63 4.48 9.51 -1.78
C GLU A 63 5.38 8.74 -0.80
N ALA A 64 5.96 7.60 -1.20
CA ALA A 64 6.82 6.79 -0.31
C ALA A 64 8.03 7.56 0.23
N GLN A 65 8.57 8.48 -0.56
CA GLN A 65 9.70 9.34 -0.19
C GLN A 65 9.38 10.36 0.93
N SER A 66 8.10 10.58 1.25
CA SER A 66 7.69 11.49 2.33
C SER A 66 8.02 10.95 3.73
N SER A 67 8.29 9.65 3.85
CA SER A 67 8.64 8.99 5.10
C SER A 67 10.10 8.56 5.11
N MET A 68 10.75 8.65 6.28
CA MET A 68 12.08 8.09 6.52
C MET A 68 12.06 6.60 6.92
N SER A 69 10.87 5.98 6.89
CA SER A 69 10.68 4.59 7.33
C SER A 69 11.40 3.61 6.40
N ARG A 70 12.14 2.66 6.99
CA ARG A 70 12.91 1.64 6.29
C ARG A 70 12.46 0.26 6.72
N GLY A 71 12.78 -0.76 5.91
CA GLY A 71 12.46 -2.15 6.21
C GLY A 71 11.21 -2.64 5.46
N VAL A 72 10.52 -3.60 6.06
CA VAL A 72 9.35 -4.25 5.46
C VAL A 72 8.08 -3.64 6.03
N HIS A 73 7.16 -3.29 5.12
CA HIS A 73 5.85 -2.74 5.46
C HIS A 73 4.76 -3.56 4.77
N PHE A 74 3.61 -3.61 5.41
CA PHE A 74 2.45 -4.37 4.93
C PHE A 74 1.24 -3.45 4.86
N LEU A 75 0.38 -3.72 3.88
CA LEU A 75 -0.94 -3.11 3.75
C LEU A 75 -1.88 -4.09 3.07
N ASN A 76 -3.18 -3.86 3.24
CA ASN A 76 -4.21 -4.53 2.46
C ASN A 76 -4.64 -3.65 1.29
N THR A 77 -5.06 -4.31 0.21
CA THR A 77 -5.56 -3.67 -1.01
C THR A 77 -6.71 -4.53 -1.52
N THR A 78 -7.70 -3.91 -2.13
CA THR A 78 -8.84 -4.65 -2.71
C THR A 78 -8.45 -5.29 -4.05
N SER A 79 -9.32 -6.16 -4.54
CA SER A 79 -9.22 -6.71 -5.90
C SER A 79 -9.91 -5.81 -6.94
N THR A 80 -10.62 -4.76 -6.51
CA THR A 80 -11.33 -3.84 -7.39
C THR A 80 -10.38 -2.79 -7.98
N PRO A 81 -10.74 -2.20 -9.13
CA PRO A 81 -10.06 -1.02 -9.66
C PRO A 81 -9.87 0.05 -8.57
N ASP A 82 -8.76 0.76 -8.64
CA ASP A 82 -8.28 1.74 -7.64
C ASP A 82 -7.77 1.17 -6.30
N PHE A 83 -7.90 -0.15 -6.09
CA PHE A 83 -7.28 -0.95 -5.01
C PHE A 83 -7.52 -0.45 -3.59
N CYS A 84 -8.46 0.49 -3.42
CA CYS A 84 -8.79 1.10 -2.15
C CYS A 84 -9.75 0.20 -1.37
N GLY A 85 -9.41 -0.10 -0.12
CA GLY A 85 -10.24 -0.80 0.86
C GLY A 85 -9.89 -0.32 2.26
N LEU A 86 -10.90 -0.36 3.14
CA LEU A 86 -10.80 0.04 4.55
C LEU A 86 -9.73 -0.75 5.31
#